data_AF-A0A533IAQ5-F1
#
_entry.id   AF-A0A533IAQ5-F1
#
_cell.length_a   1.000
_cell.length_b   1.000
_cell.length_c   1.000
_cell.angle_alpha   90.00
_cell.angle_beta   90.00
_cell.angle_gamma   90.00
#
_symmetry.space_group_name_H-M   'P 1'
#
loop_
_entity.id
_entity.type
_entity.pdbx_description
1 polymer ?
#
loop_
_entity_poly.entity_id
_entity_poly.type
_entity_poly.pdbx_seq_one_letter_code
_entity_poly.pdbx_strand_id
1 'polypeptide(L)'
;MHKSKKSERDRELTVESLSSLRGSITRRLISSDERVFIVENTRRLLRGAIYPVAEFVLSTPPWRRKASVERSKHLFGLDRPDSSLMTPRLNWKMSLSERMATESLAKLLNAGGGHARASRIEACLRSLGLGDDELGFASGCLASAEVFSEVPARDGRRIDLKFLWRDARDRERVLVVEAKFGHVVTDGQLRCYRDSTRLEHPAAVRHHLILALAENALLPVIRRYDGDWRFCSWRDMWLRFETARPIEHDLSLQLFLNALWRRIGQLNPKDAHAPL
;
A
#
# COMPACT_ATOMS: atom_id res chain seq x y z
N MET A 1 -59.74 -7.73 -18.10
CA MET A 1 -58.81 -6.59 -17.92
C MET A 1 -57.75 -6.98 -16.89
N HIS A 2 -56.57 -7.44 -17.32
CA HIS A 2 -55.42 -7.68 -16.44
C HIS A 2 -54.37 -6.60 -16.70
N LYS A 3 -54.07 -5.77 -15.69
CA LYS A 3 -52.99 -4.77 -15.74
C LYS A 3 -51.70 -5.43 -15.26
N SER A 4 -50.76 -5.56 -16.18
CA SER A 4 -49.37 -5.98 -15.97
C SER A 4 -48.62 -4.95 -15.11
N LYS A 5 -47.94 -5.42 -14.04
CA LYS A 5 -46.97 -4.64 -13.26
C LYS A 5 -45.63 -4.65 -14.00
N LYS A 6 -45.22 -3.50 -14.53
CA LYS A 6 -43.87 -3.25 -15.04
C LYS A 6 -42.86 -3.36 -13.88
N SER A 7 -41.85 -4.22 -14.06
CA SER A 7 -40.73 -4.39 -13.14
C SER A 7 -39.87 -3.13 -13.07
N GLU A 8 -39.35 -2.86 -11.87
CA GLU A 8 -38.39 -1.80 -11.59
C GLU A 8 -37.13 -1.96 -12.44
N ARG A 9 -36.68 -0.82 -12.96
CA ARG A 9 -35.53 -0.65 -13.83
C ARG A 9 -34.24 -0.97 -13.10
N ASP A 10 -33.37 -1.72 -13.78
CA ASP A 10 -31.92 -1.68 -13.58
C ASP A 10 -31.45 -0.22 -13.65
N ARG A 11 -31.02 0.32 -12.50
CA ARG A 11 -30.26 1.57 -12.46
C ARG A 11 -28.81 1.22 -12.73
N GLU A 12 -28.34 1.52 -13.93
CA GLU A 12 -26.91 1.49 -14.25
C GLU A 12 -26.16 2.43 -13.28
N LEU A 13 -25.23 1.83 -12.52
CA LEU A 13 -24.33 2.55 -11.64
C LEU A 13 -23.34 3.35 -12.50
N THR A 14 -23.53 4.67 -12.57
CA THR A 14 -22.60 5.56 -13.27
C THR A 14 -21.32 5.77 -12.47
N VAL A 15 -20.21 6.08 -13.14
CA VAL A 15 -18.92 6.39 -12.50
C VAL A 15 -19.05 7.56 -11.49
N GLU A 16 -19.95 8.51 -11.76
CA GLU A 16 -20.30 9.63 -10.87
C GLU A 16 -21.06 9.18 -9.60
N SER A 17 -21.89 8.13 -9.72
CA SER A 17 -22.55 7.55 -8.55
C SER A 17 -21.55 6.81 -7.63
N LEU A 18 -20.51 6.20 -8.20
CA LEU A 18 -19.44 5.53 -7.46
C LEU A 18 -18.49 6.53 -6.78
N SER A 19 -18.19 7.67 -7.41
CA SER A 19 -17.35 8.72 -6.83
C SER A 19 -18.06 9.49 -5.71
N SER A 20 -19.38 9.75 -5.84
CA SER A 20 -20.16 10.33 -4.73
C SER A 20 -20.31 9.37 -3.54
N LEU A 21 -20.36 8.05 -3.78
CA LEU A 21 -20.31 7.04 -2.73
C LEU A 21 -18.97 7.03 -1.99
N ARG A 22 -17.84 7.21 -2.69
CA ARG A 22 -16.50 7.29 -2.06
C ARG A 22 -16.33 8.53 -1.18
N GLY A 23 -16.92 9.67 -1.57
CA GLY A 23 -16.88 10.92 -0.80
C GLY A 23 -17.77 10.95 0.45
N SER A 24 -18.75 10.03 0.55
CA SER A 24 -19.77 10.00 1.61
C SER A 24 -19.58 8.87 2.64
N ILE A 25 -18.50 8.08 2.52
CA ILE A 25 -18.10 7.15 3.60
C ILE A 25 -17.51 7.98 4.73
N THR A 26 -18.37 8.48 5.61
CA THR A 26 -18.00 8.92 6.96
C THR A 26 -17.03 7.90 7.53
N ARG A 27 -15.82 8.31 7.94
CA ARG A 27 -14.83 7.45 8.63
C ARG A 27 -15.48 6.90 9.90
N ARG A 28 -16.22 5.81 9.77
CA ARG A 28 -16.85 5.14 10.89
C ARG A 28 -15.73 4.50 11.69
N LEU A 29 -15.58 4.93 12.94
CA LEU A 29 -14.74 4.25 13.91
C LEU A 29 -15.14 2.77 13.94
N ILE A 30 -14.29 1.92 13.35
CA ILE A 30 -14.46 0.49 13.38
C ILE A 30 -14.25 0.05 14.83
N SER A 31 -15.28 -0.55 15.41
CA SER A 31 -15.20 -1.10 16.78
C SER A 31 -14.11 -2.16 16.88
N SER A 32 -13.52 -2.32 18.06
CA SER A 32 -12.52 -3.35 18.36
C SER A 32 -12.97 -4.74 17.91
N ASP A 33 -14.23 -5.09 18.16
CA ASP A 33 -14.82 -6.39 17.79
C ASP A 33 -14.91 -6.58 16.27
N GLU A 34 -15.25 -5.52 15.54
CA GLU A 34 -15.33 -5.55 14.07
C GLU A 34 -13.93 -5.67 13.45
N ARG A 35 -12.90 -5.09 14.07
CA ARG A 35 -11.50 -5.27 13.64
C ARG A 35 -10.98 -6.67 13.92
N VAL A 36 -11.23 -7.23 15.11
CA VAL A 36 -10.89 -8.63 15.46
C VAL A 36 -11.54 -9.57 14.44
N PHE A 37 -12.81 -9.33 14.13
CA PHE A 37 -13.56 -10.10 13.15
C PHE A 37 -12.98 -10.00 11.72
N ILE A 38 -12.56 -8.81 11.28
CA ILE A 38 -11.89 -8.63 9.97
C ILE A 38 -10.57 -9.41 9.93
N VAL A 39 -9.74 -9.28 10.97
CA VAL A 39 -8.44 -9.95 11.08
C VAL A 39 -8.60 -11.48 11.06
N GLU A 40 -9.55 -12.01 11.84
CA GLU A 40 -9.77 -13.44 11.94
C GLU A 40 -10.33 -14.03 10.64
N ASN A 41 -11.29 -13.36 10.00
CA ASN A 41 -11.83 -13.79 8.72
C ASN A 41 -10.78 -13.80 7.62
N THR A 42 -9.99 -12.74 7.53
CA THR A 42 -8.97 -12.68 6.49
C THR A 42 -7.86 -13.69 6.75
N ARG A 43 -7.49 -13.95 8.01
CA ARG A 43 -6.59 -15.09 8.33
C ARG A 43 -7.14 -16.42 7.83
N ARG A 44 -8.43 -16.67 8.01
CA ARG A 44 -9.08 -17.91 7.56
C ARG A 44 -9.12 -17.99 6.03
N LEU A 45 -9.43 -16.89 5.34
CA LEU A 45 -9.40 -16.79 3.88
C LEU A 45 -7.99 -17.04 3.31
N LEU A 46 -6.95 -16.46 3.94
CA LEU A 46 -5.56 -16.52 3.49
C LEU A 46 -4.84 -17.85 3.78
N ARG A 47 -5.32 -18.65 4.74
CA ARG A 47 -4.73 -19.95 5.09
C ARG A 47 -4.95 -21.05 4.05
N GLY A 48 -5.63 -20.77 2.94
CA GLY A 48 -5.76 -21.70 1.80
C GLY A 48 -6.93 -22.66 1.94
N ALA A 49 -8.03 -22.21 2.54
CA ALA A 49 -9.15 -23.08 2.77
C ALA A 49 -10.09 -23.03 1.55
N ILE A 50 -9.95 -24.05 0.70
CA ILE A 50 -10.87 -24.36 -0.39
C ILE A 50 -12.30 -24.60 0.15
N TYR A 51 -12.47 -24.85 1.47
CA TYR A 51 -13.74 -24.84 2.21
C TYR A 51 -13.49 -24.46 3.68
N PRO A 52 -13.97 -23.27 4.15
CA PRO A 52 -14.89 -23.15 5.30
C PRO A 52 -15.66 -21.80 5.29
N VAL A 53 -15.73 -21.11 4.14
CA VAL A 53 -16.49 -19.85 4.02
C VAL A 53 -17.98 -20.16 4.11
N ALA A 54 -18.43 -21.28 3.53
CA ALA A 54 -19.82 -21.71 3.55
C ALA A 54 -20.34 -22.05 4.97
N GLU A 55 -19.57 -22.82 5.77
CA GLU A 55 -19.99 -23.19 7.14
C GLU A 55 -20.00 -22.01 8.11
N PHE A 56 -19.06 -21.08 7.98
CA PHE A 56 -19.03 -19.87 8.81
C PHE A 56 -20.13 -18.87 8.44
N VAL A 57 -20.48 -18.80 7.14
CA VAL A 57 -21.65 -18.10 6.62
C VAL A 57 -22.97 -18.74 7.11
N LEU A 58 -22.95 -19.85 7.85
CA LEU A 58 -24.15 -20.43 8.46
C LEU A 58 -24.27 -20.13 9.98
N SER A 59 -23.20 -19.72 10.69
CA SER A 59 -23.21 -19.54 12.16
C SER A 59 -23.32 -18.11 12.74
N THR A 60 -23.09 -17.02 11.99
CA THR A 60 -23.25 -15.60 12.43
C THR A 60 -24.62 -14.91 12.12
N PRO A 61 -25.02 -13.78 12.71
CA PRO A 61 -26.25 -13.08 12.29
C PRO A 61 -26.14 -12.46 10.87
N PRO A 62 -27.13 -12.62 9.97
CA PRO A 62 -27.02 -12.30 8.53
C PRO A 62 -26.65 -10.84 8.19
N TRP A 63 -27.08 -9.89 9.01
CA TRP A 63 -26.93 -8.45 8.77
C TRP A 63 -25.54 -7.91 9.13
N ARG A 64 -24.76 -8.59 10.00
CA ARG A 64 -23.34 -8.28 10.22
C ARG A 64 -22.42 -8.94 9.17
N ARG A 65 -22.88 -10.05 8.53
CA ARG A 65 -22.07 -10.86 7.60
C ARG A 65 -21.76 -10.15 6.27
N LYS A 66 -22.75 -9.60 5.57
CA LYS A 66 -22.52 -9.06 4.21
C LYS A 66 -21.60 -7.84 4.23
N ALA A 67 -21.88 -6.87 5.09
CA ALA A 67 -21.10 -5.63 5.14
C ALA A 67 -19.64 -5.87 5.54
N SER A 68 -19.38 -6.81 6.47
CA SER A 68 -18.02 -7.08 6.93
C SER A 68 -17.23 -7.96 5.95
N VAL A 69 -17.85 -8.97 5.32
CA VAL A 69 -17.17 -9.79 4.30
C VAL A 69 -16.86 -9.00 3.05
N GLU A 70 -17.82 -8.21 2.54
CA GLU A 70 -17.58 -7.35 1.38
C GLU A 70 -16.54 -6.26 1.67
N ARG A 71 -16.55 -5.69 2.89
CA ARG A 71 -15.50 -4.77 3.31
C ARG A 71 -14.13 -5.45 3.41
N SER A 72 -14.04 -6.66 3.95
CA SER A 72 -12.78 -7.41 3.97
C SER A 72 -12.30 -7.71 2.56
N LYS A 73 -13.18 -8.18 1.66
CA LYS A 73 -12.81 -8.40 0.26
C LYS A 73 -12.20 -7.15 -0.35
N HIS A 74 -12.86 -6.00 -0.15
CA HIS A 74 -12.36 -4.72 -0.63
C HIS A 74 -11.02 -4.32 0.00
N LEU A 75 -10.88 -4.41 1.33
CA LEU A 75 -9.65 -4.04 2.06
C LEU A 75 -8.43 -4.87 1.66
N PHE A 76 -8.65 -6.13 1.30
CA PHE A 76 -7.60 -7.04 0.86
C PHE A 76 -7.52 -7.15 -0.67
N GLY A 77 -8.30 -6.37 -1.41
CA GLY A 77 -8.37 -6.43 -2.87
C GLY A 77 -8.78 -7.81 -3.42
N LEU A 78 -9.50 -8.63 -2.65
CA LEU A 78 -9.98 -9.96 -3.05
C LEU A 78 -11.17 -9.90 -4.02
N ASP A 79 -11.79 -8.73 -4.15
CA ASP A 79 -12.77 -8.41 -5.19
C ASP A 79 -12.13 -8.21 -6.57
N ARG A 80 -10.79 -8.08 -6.62
CA ARG A 80 -10.06 -7.82 -7.84
C ARG A 80 -9.66 -9.11 -8.57
N PRO A 81 -9.81 -9.18 -9.90
CA PRO A 81 -9.40 -10.35 -10.68
C PRO A 81 -7.87 -10.55 -10.69
N ASP A 82 -7.11 -9.50 -10.38
CA ASP A 82 -5.65 -9.49 -10.36
C ASP A 82 -5.07 -9.49 -8.94
N SER A 83 -5.87 -9.85 -7.94
CA SER A 83 -5.45 -9.87 -6.54
C SER A 83 -4.20 -10.74 -6.34
N SER A 84 -3.15 -10.15 -5.77
CA SER A 84 -1.91 -10.86 -5.47
C SER A 84 -2.10 -11.97 -4.43
N LEU A 85 -3.17 -11.92 -3.63
CA LEU A 85 -3.53 -12.98 -2.68
C LEU A 85 -4.12 -14.21 -3.35
N MET A 86 -4.64 -14.08 -4.57
CA MET A 86 -5.18 -15.17 -5.38
C MET A 86 -4.11 -15.86 -6.24
N THR A 87 -2.93 -15.25 -6.36
CA THR A 87 -1.81 -15.78 -7.15
C THR A 87 -1.18 -17.00 -6.47
N PRO A 88 -0.78 -18.04 -7.23
CA PRO A 88 -0.06 -19.19 -6.69
C PRO A 88 1.17 -18.79 -5.88
N ARG A 89 1.38 -19.49 -4.77
CA ARG A 89 2.52 -19.20 -3.89
C ARG A 89 3.82 -19.61 -4.57
N LEU A 90 4.80 -18.70 -4.55
CA LEU A 90 6.19 -19.08 -4.79
C LEU A 90 6.66 -19.98 -3.64
N ASN A 91 7.04 -21.21 -3.96
CA ASN A 91 7.61 -22.15 -2.99
C ASN A 91 9.12 -21.89 -2.83
N TRP A 92 9.49 -20.64 -2.58
CA TRP A 92 10.86 -20.25 -2.31
C TRP A 92 11.23 -20.67 -0.89
N LYS A 93 12.35 -21.39 -0.76
CA LYS A 93 12.93 -21.77 0.54
C LYS A 93 13.66 -20.61 1.24
N MET A 94 13.77 -19.47 0.57
CA MET A 94 14.45 -18.27 1.08
C MET A 94 13.44 -17.16 1.34
N SER A 95 13.60 -16.44 2.45
CA SER A 95 12.82 -15.24 2.75
C SER A 95 13.33 -14.04 1.95
N LEU A 96 12.42 -13.15 1.53
CA LEU A 96 12.79 -11.84 0.97
C LEU A 96 13.64 -11.05 1.98
N SER A 97 14.85 -10.66 1.55
CA SER A 97 15.67 -9.67 2.25
C SER A 97 15.15 -8.26 1.98
N GLU A 98 15.55 -7.28 2.81
CA GLU A 98 15.18 -5.87 2.61
C GLU A 98 15.59 -5.39 1.21
N ARG A 99 16.84 -5.65 0.83
CA ARG A 99 17.39 -5.32 -0.48
C ARG A 99 16.63 -5.95 -1.65
N MET A 100 16.32 -7.25 -1.56
CA MET A 100 15.52 -7.90 -2.60
C MET A 100 14.14 -7.27 -2.74
N ALA A 101 13.53 -6.87 -1.62
CA ALA A 101 12.22 -6.24 -1.63
C ALA A 101 12.25 -4.84 -2.26
N THR A 102 13.23 -4.02 -1.93
CA THR A 102 13.36 -2.65 -2.45
C THR A 102 13.78 -2.65 -3.92
N GLU A 103 14.78 -3.46 -4.31
CA GLU A 103 15.19 -3.61 -5.72
C GLU A 103 14.03 -4.13 -6.60
N SER A 104 13.30 -5.15 -6.12
CA SER A 104 12.16 -5.70 -6.86
C SER A 104 11.03 -4.68 -6.97
N LEU A 105 10.73 -3.94 -5.90
CA LEU A 105 9.71 -2.90 -5.90
C LEU A 105 10.06 -1.80 -6.91
N ALA A 106 11.27 -1.25 -6.86
CA ALA A 106 11.72 -0.23 -7.81
C ALA A 106 11.64 -0.73 -9.26
N LYS A 107 12.10 -1.96 -9.53
CA LYS A 107 12.03 -2.55 -10.87
C LYS A 107 10.60 -2.69 -11.38
N LEU A 108 9.69 -3.21 -10.55
CA LEU A 108 8.30 -3.45 -10.94
C LEU A 108 7.49 -2.16 -11.09
N LEU A 109 7.76 -1.16 -10.26
CA LEU A 109 7.12 0.16 -10.38
C LEU A 109 7.52 0.86 -11.68
N ASN A 110 8.77 0.70 -12.14
CA ASN A 110 9.24 1.29 -13.39
C ASN A 110 8.90 0.50 -14.66
N ALA A 111 8.40 -0.73 -14.54
CA ALA A 111 8.18 -1.59 -15.70
C ALA A 111 7.00 -1.12 -16.58
N GLY A 112 7.03 -1.47 -17.87
CA GLY A 112 5.95 -1.19 -18.81
C GLY A 112 5.98 0.22 -19.42
N GLY A 113 4.87 0.63 -20.04
CA GLY A 113 4.75 1.95 -20.67
C GLY A 113 4.57 3.09 -19.67
N GLY A 114 4.82 4.33 -20.12
CA GLY A 114 4.82 5.52 -19.25
C GLY A 114 3.54 5.70 -18.43
N HIS A 115 2.36 5.40 -19.00
CA HIS A 115 1.09 5.49 -18.28
C HIS A 115 0.92 4.42 -17.18
N ALA A 116 1.33 3.17 -17.46
CA ALA A 116 1.27 2.08 -16.48
C ALA A 116 2.24 2.36 -15.31
N ARG A 117 3.48 2.74 -15.63
CA ARG A 117 4.49 3.19 -14.66
C ARG A 117 3.95 4.32 -13.78
N ALA A 118 3.46 5.40 -14.39
CA ALA A 118 2.93 6.56 -13.65
C ALA A 118 1.81 6.16 -12.69
N SER A 119 0.86 5.35 -13.15
CA SER A 119 -0.27 4.86 -12.33
C SER A 119 0.20 3.98 -11.16
N ARG A 120 1.18 3.09 -11.36
CA ARG A 120 1.75 2.28 -10.28
C ARG A 120 2.50 3.13 -9.27
N ILE A 121 3.34 4.05 -9.74
CA ILE A 121 4.11 4.94 -8.87
C ILE A 121 3.16 5.83 -8.06
N GLU A 122 2.10 6.36 -8.69
CA GLU A 122 1.06 7.11 -7.99
C GLU A 122 0.45 6.30 -6.85
N ALA A 123 -0.04 5.10 -7.16
CA ALA A 123 -0.64 4.23 -6.17
C ALA A 123 0.34 3.90 -5.03
N CYS A 124 1.63 3.73 -5.33
CA CYS A 124 2.67 3.48 -4.35
C CYS A 124 2.97 4.70 -3.47
N LEU A 125 3.11 5.90 -4.05
CA LEU A 125 3.34 7.13 -3.28
C LEU A 125 2.15 7.43 -2.35
N ARG A 126 0.92 7.24 -2.83
CA ARG A 126 -0.29 7.36 -2.00
C ARG A 126 -0.34 6.29 -0.90
N SER A 127 0.05 5.06 -1.19
CA SER A 127 0.08 3.98 -0.19
C SER A 127 1.12 4.23 0.91
N LEU A 128 2.22 4.90 0.56
CA LEU A 128 3.22 5.43 1.49
C LEU A 128 2.70 6.61 2.33
N GLY A 129 1.49 7.10 2.06
CA GLY A 129 0.81 8.11 2.86
C GLY A 129 0.99 9.55 2.37
N LEU A 130 1.49 9.76 1.14
CA LEU A 130 1.55 11.10 0.56
C LEU A 130 0.16 11.52 0.07
N GLY A 131 -0.31 12.67 0.56
CA GLY A 131 -1.56 13.30 0.13
C GLY A 131 -1.44 14.06 -1.18
N ASP A 132 -2.57 14.57 -1.70
CA ASP A 132 -2.61 15.28 -2.99
C ASP A 132 -1.69 16.51 -3.03
N ASP A 133 -1.63 17.27 -1.93
CA ASP A 133 -0.78 18.46 -1.80
C ASP A 133 0.72 18.12 -1.83
N GLU A 134 1.09 17.01 -1.22
CA GLU A 134 2.46 16.50 -1.18
C GLU A 134 2.91 15.92 -2.51
N LEU A 135 1.98 15.37 -3.27
CA LEU A 135 2.23 14.94 -4.64
C LEU A 135 2.23 16.14 -5.59
N GLY A 136 1.55 17.22 -5.22
CA GLY A 136 1.49 18.48 -5.95
C GLY A 136 0.59 18.40 -7.19
N PHE A 137 -0.53 17.70 -7.06
CA PHE A 137 -1.40 17.37 -8.19
C PHE A 137 -2.24 18.53 -8.73
N ALA A 138 -2.27 18.63 -10.06
CA ALA A 138 -3.49 18.59 -10.86
C ALA A 138 -3.42 17.28 -11.68
N SER A 139 -4.55 16.68 -12.10
CA SER A 139 -4.58 15.33 -12.73
C SER A 139 -3.51 15.09 -13.81
N GLY A 140 -2.81 13.94 -13.76
CA GLY A 140 -1.90 13.46 -14.83
C GLY A 140 -0.39 13.67 -14.63
N CYS A 141 0.06 14.22 -13.49
CA CYS A 141 1.43 14.73 -13.31
C CYS A 141 2.55 13.73 -12.92
N LEU A 142 2.35 12.41 -12.99
CA LEU A 142 3.41 11.44 -12.64
C LEU A 142 4.05 10.73 -13.85
N ALA A 143 3.88 11.26 -15.06
CA ALA A 143 4.49 10.70 -16.27
C ALA A 143 6.04 10.65 -16.20
N SER A 144 6.65 11.65 -15.54
CA SER A 144 8.09 11.76 -15.30
C SER A 144 8.56 11.03 -14.04
N ALA A 145 7.65 10.37 -13.31
CA ALA A 145 8.02 9.75 -12.06
C ALA A 145 8.89 8.51 -12.29
N GLU A 146 9.95 8.39 -11.50
CA GLU A 146 10.92 7.30 -11.53
C GLU A 146 11.24 6.84 -10.11
N VAL A 147 11.55 5.56 -9.97
CA VAL A 147 11.92 4.95 -8.70
C VAL A 147 13.30 4.32 -8.80
N PHE A 148 14.17 4.62 -7.86
CA PHE A 148 15.51 4.05 -7.79
C PHE A 148 15.64 3.26 -6.50
N SER A 149 16.48 2.22 -6.52
CA SER A 149 16.86 1.45 -5.34
C SER A 149 18.37 1.45 -5.19
N GLU A 150 18.87 1.26 -3.98
CA GLU A 150 20.30 1.17 -3.68
C GLU A 150 21.11 2.41 -4.13
N VAL A 151 20.51 3.60 -4.02
CA VAL A 151 21.15 4.85 -4.47
C VAL A 151 22.32 5.18 -3.54
N PRO A 152 23.55 5.36 -4.03
CA PRO A 152 24.70 5.63 -3.18
C PRO A 152 24.55 6.97 -2.45
N ALA A 153 24.81 6.97 -1.14
CA ALA A 153 24.94 8.15 -0.32
C ALA A 153 26.42 8.56 -0.19
N ARG A 154 26.68 9.80 0.25
CA ARG A 154 28.05 10.36 0.31
C ARG A 154 29.02 9.58 1.19
N ASP A 155 28.54 8.90 2.21
CA ASP A 155 29.37 8.10 3.13
C ASP A 155 29.59 6.65 2.65
N GLY A 156 29.20 6.34 1.41
CA GLY A 156 29.29 5.00 0.82
C GLY A 156 28.17 4.05 1.22
N ARG A 157 27.22 4.49 2.08
CA ARG A 157 25.98 3.75 2.33
C ARG A 157 25.02 3.91 1.15
N ARG A 158 23.84 3.29 1.26
CA ARG A 158 22.85 3.25 0.17
C ARG A 158 21.48 3.59 0.72
N ILE A 159 20.77 4.43 -0.02
CA ILE A 159 19.35 4.71 0.17
C ILE A 159 18.57 3.56 -0.43
N ASP A 160 17.72 2.93 0.39
CA ASP A 160 16.95 1.75 0.01
C ASP A 160 16.02 2.02 -1.18
N LEU A 161 15.25 3.12 -1.15
CA LEU A 161 14.47 3.61 -2.29
C LEU A 161 14.50 5.14 -2.39
N LYS A 162 14.50 5.65 -3.62
CA LYS A 162 14.39 7.08 -3.94
C LYS A 162 13.38 7.26 -5.07
N PHE A 163 12.35 8.05 -4.83
CA PHE A 163 11.39 8.44 -5.87
C PHE A 163 11.70 9.86 -6.32
N LEU A 164 11.70 10.08 -7.62
CA LEU A 164 11.86 11.39 -8.25
C LEU A 164 10.67 11.66 -9.15
N TRP A 165 10.08 12.83 -9.05
CA TRP A 165 9.02 13.29 -9.96
C TRP A 165 8.97 14.80 -10.03
N ARG A 166 8.19 15.32 -10.97
CA ARG A 166 7.86 16.74 -11.04
C ARG A 166 6.38 16.96 -10.77
N ASP A 167 6.05 18.01 -10.03
CA ASP A 167 4.66 18.37 -9.76
C ASP A 167 4.02 19.19 -10.89
N ALA A 168 2.74 19.55 -10.74
CA ALA A 168 2.02 20.33 -11.75
C ALA A 168 2.61 21.72 -12.02
N ARG A 169 3.49 22.22 -11.14
CA ARG A 169 4.22 23.49 -11.29
C ARG A 169 5.66 23.26 -11.75
N ASP A 170 5.95 22.09 -12.30
CA ASP A 170 7.27 21.65 -12.76
C ASP A 170 8.34 21.66 -11.65
N ARG A 171 7.92 21.65 -10.37
CA ARG A 171 8.87 21.58 -9.26
C ARG A 171 9.29 20.15 -9.02
N GLU A 172 10.60 19.96 -8.89
CA GLU A 172 11.15 18.66 -8.53
C GLU A 172 10.73 18.25 -7.11
N ARG A 173 10.34 16.99 -6.98
CA ARG A 173 10.00 16.37 -5.70
C ARG A 173 10.78 15.09 -5.54
N VAL A 174 11.25 14.87 -4.32
CA VAL A 174 12.01 13.68 -3.95
C VAL A 174 11.40 13.05 -2.72
N LEU A 175 11.19 11.73 -2.76
CA LEU A 175 10.90 10.94 -1.58
C LEU A 175 12.06 9.96 -1.37
N VAL A 176 12.69 10.04 -0.20
CA VAL A 176 13.69 9.09 0.27
C VAL A 176 12.99 8.12 1.22
N VAL A 177 13.12 6.82 0.97
CA VAL A 177 12.59 5.78 1.84
C VAL A 177 13.72 4.92 2.36
N GLU A 178 13.78 4.77 3.69
CA GLU A 178 14.61 3.78 4.36
C GLU A 178 13.74 2.61 4.80
N ALA A 179 14.06 1.41 4.34
CA ALA A 179 13.24 0.23 4.51
C ALA A 179 13.84 -0.77 5.50
N LYS A 180 13.02 -1.31 6.40
CA LYS A 180 13.48 -2.23 7.45
C LYS A 180 12.49 -3.36 7.70
N PHE A 181 12.97 -4.60 7.70
CA PHE A 181 12.18 -5.77 8.10
C PHE A 181 12.42 -6.19 9.56
N GLY A 182 13.38 -5.59 10.25
CA GLY A 182 13.66 -5.94 11.65
C GLY A 182 14.85 -5.21 12.24
N HIS A 183 15.69 -4.63 11.39
CA HIS A 183 16.78 -3.76 11.83
C HIS A 183 16.26 -2.39 12.26
N VAL A 184 16.96 -1.78 13.21
CA VAL A 184 16.66 -0.43 13.69
C VAL A 184 17.44 0.58 12.85
N VAL A 185 16.81 1.71 12.54
CA VAL A 185 17.47 2.77 11.79
C VAL A 185 18.37 3.59 12.72
N THR A 186 19.55 3.98 12.24
CA THR A 186 20.47 4.85 12.98
C THR A 186 20.39 6.30 12.51
N ASP A 187 20.51 7.25 13.44
CA ASP A 187 20.46 8.69 13.11
C ASP A 187 21.56 9.11 12.11
N GLY A 188 22.73 8.45 12.19
CA GLY A 188 23.84 8.70 11.28
C GLY A 188 23.50 8.37 9.82
N GLN A 189 22.65 7.36 9.59
CA GLN A 189 22.18 7.01 8.25
C GLN A 189 21.22 8.07 7.72
N LEU A 190 20.19 8.41 8.50
CA LEU A 190 19.14 9.34 8.08
C LEU A 190 19.67 10.74 7.77
N ARG A 191 20.58 11.24 8.61
CA ARG A 191 21.26 12.52 8.36
C ARG A 191 22.04 12.49 7.04
N CYS A 192 22.81 11.42 6.81
CA CYS A 192 23.58 11.28 5.57
C CYS A 192 22.68 11.27 4.33
N TYR A 193 21.54 10.58 4.39
CA TYR A 193 20.60 10.51 3.25
C TYR A 193 19.95 11.86 2.96
N ARG A 194 19.55 12.59 4.01
CA ARG A 194 19.03 13.96 3.88
C ARG A 194 20.06 14.89 3.25
N ASP A 195 21.29 14.86 3.72
CA ASP A 195 22.35 15.75 3.25
C ASP A 195 22.78 15.39 1.82
N SER A 196 22.85 14.11 1.49
CA SER A 196 23.12 13.62 0.12
C SER A 196 22.00 14.08 -0.83
N THR A 197 20.73 13.88 -0.44
CA THR A 197 19.58 14.28 -1.26
C THR A 197 19.48 15.79 -1.42
N ARG A 198 19.79 16.57 -0.37
CA ARG A 198 19.80 18.04 -0.46
C ARG A 198 20.89 18.56 -1.39
N LEU A 199 22.04 17.88 -1.45
CA LEU A 199 23.12 18.25 -2.36
C LEU A 199 22.79 17.90 -3.81
N GLU A 200 22.24 16.70 -4.04
CA GLU A 200 21.84 16.23 -5.38
C GLU A 200 20.63 16.99 -5.94
N HIS A 201 19.68 17.36 -5.08
CA HIS A 201 18.43 18.01 -5.44
C HIS A 201 18.18 19.27 -4.58
N PRO A 202 18.96 20.34 -4.79
CA PRO A 202 18.97 21.51 -3.90
C PRO A 202 17.65 22.27 -3.88
N ALA A 203 16.92 22.30 -4.99
CA ALA A 203 15.65 23.02 -5.14
C ALA A 203 14.41 22.14 -4.92
N ALA A 204 14.58 20.83 -4.69
CA ALA A 204 13.45 19.92 -4.63
C ALA A 204 12.69 20.00 -3.31
N VAL A 205 11.37 19.78 -3.39
CA VAL A 205 10.53 19.48 -2.22
C VAL A 205 10.86 18.06 -1.78
N ARG A 206 11.35 17.92 -0.54
CA ARG A 206 11.90 16.66 -0.03
C ARG A 206 10.97 16.04 1.01
N HIS A 207 10.67 14.77 0.83
CA HIS A 207 9.95 13.92 1.77
C HIS A 207 10.87 12.80 2.24
N HIS A 208 10.76 12.43 3.51
CA HIS A 208 11.54 11.35 4.09
C HIS A 208 10.62 10.39 4.83
N LEU A 209 10.84 9.08 4.64
CA LEU A 209 9.95 8.06 5.18
C LEU A 209 10.71 6.81 5.60
N ILE A 210 10.37 6.28 6.77
CA ILE A 210 10.82 4.97 7.23
C ILE A 210 9.72 3.96 6.99
N LEU A 211 10.01 2.96 6.16
CA LEU A 211 9.13 1.85 5.85
C LEU A 211 9.55 0.63 6.66
N ALA A 212 8.89 0.38 7.79
CA ALA A 212 9.29 -0.71 8.69
C ALA A 212 8.12 -1.60 9.14
N LEU A 213 8.40 -2.73 9.80
CA LEU A 213 7.32 -3.60 10.31
C LEU A 213 6.58 -2.99 11.50
N ALA A 214 7.26 -2.16 12.29
CA ALA A 214 6.71 -1.52 13.46
C ALA A 214 7.43 -0.19 13.73
N GLU A 215 6.74 0.72 14.40
CA GLU A 215 7.23 2.07 14.71
C GLU A 215 8.44 2.05 15.66
N ASN A 216 8.69 0.93 16.35
CA ASN A 216 9.86 0.79 17.21
C ASN A 216 11.19 0.95 16.46
N ALA A 217 11.20 0.76 15.12
CA ALA A 217 12.35 1.03 14.28
C ALA A 217 12.77 2.52 14.28
N LEU A 218 11.88 3.44 14.64
CA LEU A 218 12.10 4.89 14.77
C LEU A 218 12.54 5.33 16.16
N LEU A 219 12.47 4.46 17.19
CA LEU A 219 12.70 4.87 18.58
C LEU A 219 14.04 5.58 18.83
N PRO A 220 15.17 5.19 18.21
CA PRO A 220 16.41 5.94 18.39
C PRO A 220 16.37 7.35 17.78
N VAL A 221 15.62 7.51 16.68
CA VAL A 221 15.54 8.73 15.87
C VAL A 221 14.61 9.76 16.52
N ILE A 222 13.43 9.33 16.99
CA ILE A 222 12.44 10.20 17.64
C ILE A 222 13.01 10.88 18.88
N ARG A 223 13.90 10.20 19.63
CA ARG A 223 14.52 10.71 20.86
C ARG A 223 15.40 11.94 20.65
N ARG A 224 15.75 12.29 19.40
CA ARG A 224 16.66 13.41 19.09
C ARG A 224 16.01 14.51 18.26
N TYR A 225 14.70 14.46 17.99
CA TYR A 225 13.95 15.49 17.22
C TYR A 225 14.59 15.82 15.85
N ASP A 226 15.21 14.85 15.19
CA ASP A 226 15.89 15.09 13.91
C ASP A 226 14.92 14.90 12.74
N GLY A 227 14.15 15.96 12.44
CA GLY A 227 13.54 16.31 11.14
C GLY A 227 12.68 15.27 10.40
N ASP A 228 11.40 15.60 10.18
CA ASP A 228 10.50 15.21 9.07
C ASP A 228 10.41 13.75 8.57
N TRP A 229 11.10 12.77 9.19
CA TRP A 229 10.97 11.36 8.84
C TRP A 229 9.62 10.83 9.33
N ARG A 230 8.78 10.42 8.37
CA ARG A 230 7.48 9.82 8.66
C ARG A 230 7.58 8.30 8.78
N PHE A 231 6.75 7.71 9.62
CA PHE A 231 6.58 6.27 9.67
C PHE A 231 5.54 5.81 8.65
N CYS A 232 5.82 4.71 7.95
CA CYS A 232 4.79 3.90 7.33
C CYS A 232 5.09 2.43 7.62
N SER A 233 4.08 1.66 8.01
CA SER A 233 4.29 0.22 8.14
C SER A 233 4.30 -0.44 6.77
N TRP A 234 5.14 -1.45 6.58
CA TRP A 234 5.12 -2.28 5.38
C TRP A 234 3.72 -2.84 5.09
N ARG A 235 2.97 -3.18 6.14
CA ARG A 235 1.63 -3.75 6.03
C ARG A 235 0.62 -2.72 5.50
N ASP A 236 0.64 -1.51 6.05
CA ASP A 236 -0.31 -0.47 5.64
C ASP A 236 -0.02 -0.01 4.21
N MET A 237 1.26 0.14 3.87
CA MET A 237 1.69 0.41 2.50
C MET A 237 1.16 -0.68 1.56
N TRP A 238 1.35 -1.96 1.91
CA TRP A 238 0.92 -3.08 1.08
C TRP A 238 -0.60 -3.09 0.86
N LEU A 239 -1.40 -2.96 1.93
CA LEU A 239 -2.87 -2.99 1.84
C LEU A 239 -3.41 -1.82 1.00
N ARG A 240 -2.89 -0.61 1.24
CA ARG A 240 -3.26 0.57 0.46
C ARG A 240 -2.83 0.42 -1.00
N PHE A 241 -1.66 -0.15 -1.25
CA PHE A 241 -1.17 -0.34 -2.61
C PHE A 241 -2.00 -1.37 -3.39
N GLU A 242 -2.33 -2.51 -2.77
CA GLU A 242 -3.11 -3.57 -3.41
C GLU A 242 -4.50 -3.07 -3.82
N THR A 243 -5.12 -2.24 -2.99
CA THR A 243 -6.43 -1.64 -3.30
C THR A 243 -6.33 -0.54 -4.36
N ALA A 244 -5.26 0.27 -4.33
CA ALA A 244 -5.14 1.47 -5.17
C ALA A 244 -4.49 1.22 -6.55
N ARG A 245 -3.66 0.19 -6.70
CA ARG A 245 -2.92 -0.04 -7.96
C ARG A 245 -3.88 -0.29 -9.13
N PRO A 246 -3.51 0.07 -10.37
CA PRO A 246 -4.34 -0.25 -11.54
C PRO A 246 -4.58 -1.76 -11.67
N ILE A 247 -5.71 -2.15 -12.27
CA ILE A 247 -5.97 -3.56 -12.58
C ILE A 247 -5.02 -3.98 -13.69
N GLU A 248 -4.19 -4.98 -13.43
CA GLU A 248 -3.19 -5.45 -14.39
C GLU A 248 -2.87 -6.93 -14.25
N HIS A 249 -2.60 -7.57 -15.38
CA HIS A 249 -2.28 -9.00 -15.46
C HIS A 249 -0.75 -9.25 -15.46
N ASP A 250 0.02 -8.38 -14.81
CA ASP A 250 1.46 -8.61 -14.61
C ASP A 250 1.68 -9.65 -13.51
N LEU A 251 1.90 -10.90 -13.94
CA LEU A 251 2.15 -12.02 -13.05
C LEU A 251 3.39 -11.79 -12.15
N SER A 252 4.41 -11.09 -12.63
CA SER A 252 5.63 -10.83 -11.84
C SER A 252 5.34 -9.92 -10.66
N LEU A 253 4.56 -8.87 -10.89
CA LEU A 253 4.11 -7.97 -9.83
C LEU A 253 3.25 -8.71 -8.81
N GLN A 254 2.29 -9.50 -9.27
CA GLN A 254 1.39 -10.26 -8.39
C GLN A 254 2.16 -11.26 -7.51
N LEU A 255 3.09 -12.03 -8.10
CA LEU A 255 3.93 -12.98 -7.38
C LEU A 255 4.82 -12.28 -6.33
N PHE A 256 5.39 -11.12 -6.69
CA PHE A 256 6.18 -10.31 -5.77
C PHE A 256 5.33 -9.80 -4.59
N LEU A 257 4.16 -9.22 -4.86
CA LEU A 257 3.28 -8.69 -3.82
C LEU A 257 2.81 -9.81 -2.87
N ASN A 258 2.52 -11.00 -3.39
CA ASN A 258 2.22 -12.18 -2.58
C ASN A 258 3.40 -12.57 -1.66
N ALA A 259 4.62 -12.61 -2.22
CA ALA A 259 5.82 -12.93 -1.46
C ALA A 259 6.11 -11.87 -0.37
N LEU A 260 5.94 -10.58 -0.70
CA LEU A 260 6.11 -9.47 0.22
C LEU A 260 5.10 -9.55 1.37
N TRP A 261 3.82 -9.80 1.09
CA TRP A 261 2.77 -9.99 2.10
C TRP A 261 3.13 -11.07 3.12
N ARG A 262 3.70 -12.18 2.66
CA ARG A 262 4.16 -13.27 3.53
C ARG A 262 5.34 -12.84 4.41
N ARG A 263 6.27 -12.04 3.87
CA ARG A 263 7.47 -11.57 4.58
C ARG A 263 7.13 -10.61 5.72
N ILE A 264 6.14 -9.75 5.51
CA ILE A 264 5.78 -8.67 6.44
C ILE A 264 4.85 -9.14 7.57
N GLY A 265 4.72 -10.46 7.74
CA GLY A 265 4.08 -11.11 8.89
C GLY A 265 2.62 -11.49 8.71
N GLN A 266 2.03 -11.28 7.51
CA GLN A 266 0.59 -11.44 7.27
C GLN A 266 -0.23 -10.70 8.35
N LEU A 267 -1.55 -10.95 8.44
CA LEU A 267 -2.34 -10.45 9.56
C LEU A 267 -1.96 -11.17 10.85
N ASN A 268 -1.67 -10.42 11.90
CA ASN A 268 -1.45 -10.91 13.27
C ASN A 268 -2.63 -10.48 14.17
N PRO A 269 -2.99 -11.21 15.25
CA PRO A 269 -4.13 -10.86 16.11
C PRO A 269 -4.01 -9.47 16.72
N LYS A 270 -2.78 -8.98 16.91
CA LYS A 270 -2.47 -7.65 17.45
C LYS A 270 -2.91 -6.52 16.50
N ASP A 271 -3.10 -6.80 15.21
CA ASP A 271 -3.52 -5.82 14.21
C ASP A 271 -5.02 -5.50 14.29
N ALA A 272 -5.79 -6.28 15.05
CA ALA A 272 -7.19 -6.00 15.33
C ALA A 272 -7.39 -4.69 16.12
N HIS A 273 -6.32 -4.08 16.63
CA HIS A 273 -6.40 -2.85 17.41
C HIS A 273 -5.66 -1.67 16.77
N ALA A 274 -4.99 -1.87 15.62
CA ALA A 274 -4.32 -0.79 14.91
C ALA A 274 -5.34 0.13 14.21
N PRO A 275 -5.21 1.48 14.31
CA PRO A 275 -6.06 2.40 13.59
C PRO A 275 -5.84 2.27 12.07
N LEU A 276 -6.93 2.13 11.31
CA LEU A 276 -6.92 2.23 9.84
C LEU A 276 -6.86 3.68 9.38
#